data_AF-A0A2V5PSW8-F1
#
_entry.id   AF-A0A2V5PSW8-F1
#
_cell.length_a   1.000
_cell.length_b   1.000
_cell.length_c   1.000
_cell.angle_alpha   90.00
_cell.angle_beta   90.00
_cell.angle_gamma   90.00
#
_symmetry.space_group_name_H-M   'P 1'
#
loop_
_entity.id
_entity.type
_entity.pdbx_description
1 polymer ?
#
loop_
_entity_poly.entity_id
_entity_poly.type
_entity_poly.pdbx_seq_one_letter_code
_entity_poly.pdbx_strand_id
1 'polypeptide(L)' 'MTDQTTNHRSATAMTTTAATLFAIFTTDGLDQICETKADAQREAKDLRDMGCGKVKIVAVANEAEADAIAAKRR' A
#
# COMPACT_ATOMS: atom_id res chain seq x y z
N MET A 1 35.69 -11.84 40.35
CA MET A 1 34.28 -11.53 40.00
C MET A 1 34.18 -10.05 39.73
N THR A 2 34.01 -9.66 38.47
CA THR A 2 33.25 -8.47 38.05
C THR A 2 33.27 -8.43 36.53
N ASP A 3 32.22 -9.01 35.97
CA ASP A 3 31.73 -8.82 34.62
C ASP A 3 31.68 -7.33 34.25
N GLN A 4 32.23 -6.97 33.10
CA GLN A 4 31.74 -5.79 32.38
C GLN A 4 31.29 -6.18 30.98
N THR A 5 29.98 -6.07 30.88
CA THR A 5 29.06 -6.39 29.80
C THR A 5 29.41 -5.65 28.52
N THR A 6 29.48 -6.41 27.43
CA THR A 6 29.54 -5.94 26.05
C THR A 6 28.39 -4.97 25.74
N ASN A 7 28.71 -3.73 25.40
CA ASN A 7 27.75 -2.75 24.89
C ASN A 7 27.41 -3.07 23.42
N HIS A 8 26.47 -3.98 23.19
CA HIS A 8 25.81 -4.14 21.88
C HIS A 8 24.70 -3.10 21.74
N ARG A 9 25.06 -1.85 21.42
CA ARG A 9 24.08 -0.93 20.80
C ARG A 9 24.09 -1.16 19.30
N SER A 10 23.50 -2.28 18.88
CA SER A 10 23.05 -2.44 17.50
C SER A 10 21.85 -1.52 17.31
N ALA A 11 22.10 -0.29 16.87
CA ALA A 11 21.05 0.57 16.35
C ALA A 11 20.54 -0.07 15.06
N THR A 12 19.52 -0.92 15.19
CA THR A 12 18.76 -1.41 14.05
C THR A 12 18.16 -0.18 13.39
N ALA A 13 18.77 0.26 12.29
CA ALA A 13 18.17 1.23 11.40
C ALA A 13 16.81 0.65 11.02
N MET A 14 15.74 1.18 11.63
CA MET A 14 14.40 1.02 11.11
C MET A 14 14.42 1.80 9.81
N THR A 15 14.87 1.15 8.75
CA THR A 15 14.59 1.57 7.39
C THR A 15 13.08 1.59 7.32
N THR A 16 12.49 2.77 7.53
CA THR A 16 11.12 3.06 7.18
C THR A 16 11.11 2.97 5.65
N THR A 17 11.05 1.75 5.13
CA THR A 17 10.72 1.49 3.74
C THR A 17 9.41 2.22 3.55
N ALA A 18 9.43 3.36 2.85
CA ALA A 18 8.23 4.14 2.60
C ALA A 18 7.16 3.16 2.14
N ALA A 19 6.15 2.96 2.98
CA ALA A 19 5.21 1.87 2.78
C ALA A 19 4.52 2.14 1.44
N THR A 20 4.76 1.26 0.47
CA THR A 20 4.13 1.37 -0.84
C THR A 20 2.67 1.00 -0.66
N LEU A 21 1.77 1.95 -0.90
CA LEU A 21 0.33 1.72 -0.85
C LEU A 21 -0.14 1.19 -2.20
N PHE A 22 -1.31 0.56 -2.21
CA PHE A 22 -1.92 -0.04 -3.39
C PHE A 22 -3.33 0.50 -3.57
N ALA A 23 -3.48 1.43 -4.50
CA ALA A 23 -4.76 2.03 -4.85
C ALA A 23 -5.52 1.16 -5.85
N ILE A 24 -6.79 0.88 -5.57
CA ILE A 24 -7.71 0.15 -6.43
C ILE A 24 -8.59 1.15 -7.17
N PHE A 25 -8.58 1.06 -8.49
CA PHE A 25 -9.39 1.89 -9.37
C PHE A 25 -10.42 1.04 -10.09
N THR A 26 -11.66 1.49 -10.08
CA THR A 26 -12.78 0.95 -10.86
C THR A 26 -13.05 1.86 -12.06
N THR A 27 -14.13 1.60 -12.79
CA THR A 27 -14.61 2.47 -13.88
C THR A 27 -15.04 3.85 -13.40
N ASP A 28 -15.48 3.96 -12.14
CA ASP A 28 -16.05 5.19 -11.59
C ASP A 28 -14.99 6.08 -10.90
N GLY A 29 -13.80 5.53 -10.65
CA GLY A 29 -12.68 6.27 -10.06
C GLY A 29 -11.85 5.44 -9.10
N LEU A 30 -11.28 6.11 -8.10
CA LEU A 30 -10.62 5.46 -6.97
C LEU A 30 -11.68 4.83 -6.07
N ASP A 31 -11.51 3.56 -5.75
CA ASP A 31 -12.41 2.80 -4.86
C ASP A 31 -11.83 2.77 -3.44
N GLN A 32 -10.61 2.26 -3.29
CA GLN A 32 -9.95 2.11 -1.99
C GLN A 32 -8.42 2.07 -2.12
N ILE A 33 -7.74 2.19 -0.97
CA ILE A 33 -6.27 2.10 -0.87
C ILE A 33 -5.92 1.05 0.19
N CYS A 34 -5.04 0.12 -0.15
CA CYS A 34 -4.59 -0.95 0.74
C CYS A 34 -3.10 -0.78 1.05
N GLU A 35 -2.67 -1.19 2.25
CA GLU A 35 -1.25 -1.17 2.65
C GLU A 35 -0.45 -2.34 2.06
N THR A 36 -1.14 -3.42 1.70
CA THR A 36 -0.50 -4.62 1.14
C THR A 36 -1.05 -4.97 -0.23
N LYS A 37 -0.21 -5.57 -1.07
CA LYS A 37 -0.60 -6.07 -2.39
C LYS A 37 -1.61 -7.22 -2.28
N ALA A 38 -1.50 -8.05 -1.25
CA ALA A 38 -2.37 -9.20 -1.05
C ALA A 38 -3.81 -8.74 -0.76
N ASP A 39 -3.97 -7.76 0.12
CA ASP A 39 -5.28 -7.15 0.40
C ASP A 39 -5.83 -6.50 -0.86
N ALA A 40 -5.02 -5.70 -1.57
CA ALA A 40 -5.46 -5.07 -2.81
C ALA A 40 -5.92 -6.09 -3.87
N GLN A 41 -5.28 -7.26 -3.94
CA GLN A 41 -5.68 -8.33 -4.84
C GLN A 41 -6.98 -9.01 -4.42
N ARG A 42 -7.18 -9.24 -3.12
CA ARG A 42 -8.43 -9.79 -2.58
C ARG A 42 -9.60 -8.87 -2.90
N GLU A 43 -9.47 -7.60 -2.53
CA GLU A 43 -10.52 -6.59 -2.75
C GLU A 43 -10.78 -6.37 -4.25
N ALA A 44 -9.74 -6.35 -5.08
CA ALA A 44 -9.92 -6.24 -6.53
C ALA A 44 -10.62 -7.46 -7.15
N LYS A 45 -10.48 -8.65 -6.55
CA LYS A 45 -11.23 -9.84 -6.96
C LYS A 45 -12.70 -9.70 -6.54
N ASP A 46 -12.97 -9.28 -5.32
CA ASP A 46 -14.34 -9.13 -4.82
C ASP A 46 -15.10 -8.08 -5.64
N LEU A 47 -14.48 -6.96 -6.00
CA LEU A 47 -15.06 -5.95 -6.91
C LEU A 47 -15.36 -6.51 -8.31
N ARG A 48 -14.51 -7.39 -8.84
CA ARG A 48 -14.75 -8.05 -10.13
C ARG A 48 -15.91 -9.04 -10.04
N ASP A 49 -15.98 -9.80 -8.94
CA ASP A 49 -17.05 -10.77 -8.69
C ASP A 49 -18.41 -10.07 -8.49
N MET A 50 -18.42 -8.84 -7.95
CA MET A 50 -19.62 -7.99 -7.86
C MET A 50 -20.01 -7.31 -9.17
N GLY A 51 -19.18 -7.41 -10.22
CA GLY A 51 -19.47 -6.80 -11.52
C GLY A 51 -19.20 -5.29 -11.59
N CYS A 52 -18.32 -4.73 -10.75
CA CYS A 52 -17.91 -3.31 -10.76
C CYS A 52 -17.05 -2.91 -11.98
N GLY A 53 -17.13 -3.67 -13.09
CA GLY A 53 -16.43 -3.38 -14.33
C GLY A 53 -14.92 -3.59 -14.28
N LYS A 54 -14.17 -2.70 -14.93
CA LYS A 54 -12.71 -2.80 -15.04
C LYS A 54 -12.04 -2.37 -13.74
N VAL A 55 -11.41 -3.32 -13.05
CA VAL A 55 -10.66 -3.08 -11.81
C VAL A 55 -9.15 -3.13 -12.04
N LYS A 56 -8.43 -2.09 -11.63
CA LYS A 56 -6.96 -1.95 -11.73
C LYS A 56 -6.35 -1.64 -10.37
N ILE A 57 -5.25 -2.30 -10.05
CA ILE A 57 -4.43 -2.02 -8.86
C ILE A 57 -3.21 -1.21 -9.30
N VAL A 58 -2.91 -0.13 -8.60
CA VAL A 58 -1.76 0.75 -8.86
C VAL A 58 -0.99 0.96 -7.56
N ALA A 59 0.33 0.72 -7.60
CA ALA A 59 1.20 1.05 -6.48
C ALA A 59 1.43 2.57 -6.44
N VAL A 60 1.29 3.17 -5.27
CA VAL A 60 1.43 4.61 -5.03
C VAL A 60 2.27 4.84 -3.77
N ALA A 61 2.97 5.97 -3.73
CA ALA A 61 3.80 6.33 -2.57
C ALA A 61 2.95 6.86 -1.40
N ASN A 62 1.77 7.43 -1.69
CA ASN A 62 0.85 8.00 -0.71
C ASN A 62 -0.56 8.17 -1.29
N GLU A 63 -1.52 8.55 -0.44
CA GLU A 63 -2.92 8.77 -0.83
C GLU A 63 -3.10 9.94 -1.80
N ALA A 64 -2.32 11.02 -1.65
CA ALA A 64 -2.40 12.18 -2.54
C ALA A 64 -2.03 11.82 -4.00
N GLU A 65 -1.10 10.89 -4.19
CA GLU A 65 -0.78 10.34 -5.51
C GLU A 65 -1.94 9.50 -6.07
N ALA A 66 -2.62 8.70 -5.24
CA ALA A 66 -3.82 7.97 -5.65
C ALA A 66 -4.92 8.92 -6.14
N ASP A 67 -5.18 9.99 -5.39
CA ASP A 67 -6.15 11.02 -5.76
C ASP A 67 -5.75 11.76 -7.04
N ALA A 68 -4.48 12.10 -7.19
CA ALA A 68 -3.97 12.74 -8.41
C ALA A 68 -4.15 11.84 -9.64
N ILE A 69 -3.97 10.52 -9.50
CA ILE A 69 -4.24 9.55 -10.56
C ILE A 69 -5.75 9.43 -10.83
N ALA A 70 -6.59 9.47 -9.80
CA ALA A 70 -8.05 9.43 -9.92
C ALA A 70 -8.57 10.66 -10.69
N ALA A 71 -8.09 11.85 -10.34
CA ALA A 71 -8.47 13.10 -10.96
C ALA A 71 -8.08 13.17 -12.45
N LYS A 72 -6.95 12.57 -12.84
CA LYS A 72 -6.51 12.47 -14.25
C LYS A 72 -7.30 11.47 -15.09
N ARG A 73 -8.04 10.55 -14.46
CA ARG A 73 -8.81 9.50 -15.13
C ARG A 73 -10.28 9.86 -15.36
N ARG A 74 -10.74 10.99 -14.82
CA ARG A 74 -12.02 11.63 -15.14
C ARG A 74 -11.95 12.35 -16.47
#